data_AF-A0A497SGV4-F1
#
_entry.id   AF-A0A497SGV4-F1
#
_cell.length_a   1.000
_cell.length_b   1.000
_cell.length_c   1.000
_cell.angle_alpha   90.00
_cell.angle_beta   90.00
_cell.angle_gamma   90.00
#
_symmetry.space_group_name_H-M   'P 1'
#
loop_
_entity.id
_entity.type
_entity.pdbx_description
1 polymer ?
#
loop_
_entity_poly.entity_id
_entity_poly.type
_entity_poly.pdbx_seq_one_letter_code
_entity_poly.pdbx_strand_id
1 'polypeptide(L)'
;MIYIVKDLSRNAKEIILEALRKGGRISSKSQRIVPSLSFYVLIKDLKKLGIFEVDGNPKGGEEKFWRLTEKGKKIAKYLLEIRRILDEEKR
;
A
#
# COMPACT_ATOMS: atom_id res chain seq x y z
N MET A 1 -20.55 -10.37 -2.33
CA MET A 1 -19.77 -10.06 -1.11
C MET A 1 -18.34 -10.61 -1.16
N ILE A 2 -18.11 -11.88 -1.55
CA ILE A 2 -16.76 -12.50 -1.63
C ILE A 2 -15.83 -11.80 -2.65
N TYR A 3 -16.35 -11.38 -3.80
CA TYR A 3 -15.56 -10.69 -4.85
C TYR A 3 -15.00 -9.35 -4.38
N ILE A 4 -15.80 -8.56 -3.65
CA ILE A 4 -15.41 -7.24 -3.15
C ILE A 4 -14.23 -7.34 -2.16
N VAL A 5 -14.23 -8.36 -1.30
CA VAL A 5 -13.16 -8.59 -0.31
C VAL A 5 -11.86 -9.05 -0.98
N LYS A 6 -11.94 -9.88 -2.02
CA LYS A 6 -10.76 -10.31 -2.80
C LYS A 6 -10.10 -9.14 -3.54
N ASP A 7 -10.90 -8.23 -4.11
CA ASP A 7 -10.37 -7.05 -4.80
C ASP A 7 -9.75 -6.04 -3.83
N LEU A 8 -10.34 -5.85 -2.64
CA LEU A 8 -9.77 -5.00 -1.59
C LEU A 8 -8.42 -5.54 -1.08
N SER A 9 -8.29 -6.85 -0.87
CA SER A 9 -7.03 -7.46 -0.42
C SER A 9 -5.93 -7.41 -1.49
N ARG A 10 -6.28 -7.63 -2.77
CA ARG A 10 -5.36 -7.46 -3.90
C ARG A 10 -4.85 -6.03 -3.99
N ASN A 11 -5.75 -5.05 -3.89
CA ASN A 11 -5.43 -3.64 -4.00
C ASN A 11 -4.58 -3.13 -2.81
N ALA A 12 -4.81 -3.66 -1.60
CA ALA A 12 -3.99 -3.35 -0.43
C ALA A 12 -2.52 -3.77 -0.62
N LYS A 13 -2.29 -4.97 -1.14
CA LYS A 13 -0.95 -5.49 -1.50
C LYS A 13 -0.25 -4.54 -2.48
N GLU A 14 -0.93 -4.14 -3.55
CA GLU A 14 -0.31 -3.30 -4.59
C GLU A 14 0.11 -1.92 -4.04
N ILE A 15 -0.70 -1.33 -3.16
CA ILE A 15 -0.34 -0.07 -2.47
C ILE A 15 0.92 -0.24 -1.62
N ILE A 16 1.02 -1.33 -0.84
CA ILE A 16 2.18 -1.61 0.02
C ILE A 16 3.44 -1.82 -0.82
N LEU A 17 3.36 -2.62 -1.89
CA LEU A 17 4.49 -2.89 -2.78
C LEU A 17 4.92 -1.66 -3.56
N GLU A 18 3.98 -0.83 -4.03
CA GLU A 18 4.33 0.44 -4.64
C GLU A 18 5.10 1.33 -3.67
N ALA A 19 4.61 1.47 -2.43
CA ALA A 19 5.29 2.27 -1.44
C ALA A 19 6.72 1.77 -1.24
N LEU A 20 6.93 0.46 -1.15
CA LEU A 20 8.28 -0.11 -1.07
C LEU A 20 9.14 0.27 -2.28
N ARG A 21 8.63 0.15 -3.51
CA ARG A 21 9.34 0.53 -4.75
C ARG A 21 9.75 2.00 -4.76
N LYS A 22 8.94 2.87 -4.15
CA LYS A 22 9.18 4.32 -4.04
C LYS A 22 9.98 4.73 -2.80
N GLY A 23 10.70 3.81 -2.17
CA GLY A 23 11.52 4.11 -0.98
C GLY A 23 10.72 4.20 0.33
N GLY A 24 9.55 3.57 0.37
CA GLY A 24 8.67 3.51 1.54
C GLY A 24 7.63 4.62 1.62
N ARG A 25 7.43 5.43 0.57
CA ARG A 25 6.52 6.58 0.57
C ARG A 25 5.63 6.62 -0.67
N ILE A 26 4.37 7.01 -0.48
CA ILE A 26 3.40 7.28 -1.56
C ILE A 26 2.69 8.60 -1.32
N SER A 27 2.07 9.12 -2.37
CA SER A 27 1.29 10.36 -2.33
C SER A 27 -0.10 10.17 -2.96
N SER A 28 -0.94 11.20 -2.92
CA SER A 28 -2.25 11.19 -3.58
C SER A 28 -2.16 10.88 -5.08
N LYS A 29 -1.05 11.18 -5.75
CA LYS A 29 -0.80 10.80 -7.16
C LYS A 29 -0.67 9.30 -7.37
N SER A 30 -0.41 8.53 -6.32
CA SER A 30 -0.34 7.07 -6.37
C SER A 30 -1.72 6.40 -6.47
N GLN A 31 -2.81 7.18 -6.42
CA GLN A 31 -4.16 6.71 -6.72
C GLN A 31 -4.33 6.12 -8.12
N ARG A 32 -3.38 6.28 -9.05
CA ARG A 32 -3.44 5.64 -10.37
C ARG A 32 -3.35 4.10 -10.33
N ILE A 33 -2.96 3.53 -9.19
CA ILE A 33 -2.65 2.11 -9.03
C ILE A 33 -3.91 1.29 -8.72
N VAL A 34 -4.92 1.93 -8.13
CA VAL A 34 -6.20 1.33 -7.76
C VAL A 34 -7.29 2.38 -7.95
N PRO A 35 -8.58 2.02 -8.15
CA PRO A 35 -9.65 3.01 -8.27
C PRO A 35 -9.62 4.05 -7.14
N SER A 36 -9.85 5.33 -7.47
CA SER A 36 -9.59 6.48 -6.58
C SER A 36 -10.30 6.39 -5.22
N LEU A 37 -11.59 6.01 -5.22
CA LEU A 37 -12.35 5.84 -3.99
C LEU A 37 -11.77 4.71 -3.11
N SER A 38 -11.37 3.60 -3.75
CA SER A 38 -10.74 2.47 -3.06
C SER A 38 -9.37 2.83 -2.48
N PHE A 39 -8.59 3.70 -3.14
CA PHE A 39 -7.28 4.12 -2.65
C PHE A 39 -7.37 4.73 -1.25
N TYR A 40 -8.25 5.73 -1.05
CA TYR A 40 -8.35 6.42 0.23
C TYR A 40 -8.94 5.55 1.34
N VAL A 41 -9.90 4.68 1.01
CA VAL A 41 -10.44 3.69 1.95
C VAL A 41 -9.34 2.73 2.40
N LEU A 42 -8.55 2.20 1.46
CA LEU A 42 -7.46 1.28 1.77
C LEU A 42 -6.36 1.95 2.58
N ILE A 43 -5.96 3.18 2.25
CA ILE A 43 -4.98 3.92 3.05
C ILE A 43 -5.50 4.15 4.48
N LYS A 44 -6.78 4.49 4.65
CA LYS A 44 -7.40 4.64 5.97
C LYS A 44 -7.31 3.34 6.78
N ASP A 45 -7.62 2.20 6.17
CA ASP A 45 -7.59 0.91 6.86
C ASP A 45 -6.16 0.43 7.12
N LEU A 46 -5.24 0.58 6.17
CA LEU A 46 -3.82 0.26 6.36
C LEU A 46 -3.18 1.13 7.46
N LYS A 47 -3.61 2.38 7.62
CA LYS A 47 -3.23 3.22 8.77
C LYS A 47 -3.76 2.68 10.08
N LYS A 48 -5.04 2.28 10.16
CA LYS A 48 -5.61 1.65 11.37
C LYS A 48 -4.85 0.37 11.76
N LEU A 49 -4.34 -0.37 10.77
CA LEU A 49 -3.51 -1.55 10.97
C LEU A 49 -2.04 -1.23 11.32
N GLY A 50 -1.65 0.04 11.34
CA GLY A 50 -0.29 0.49 11.63
C GLY A 50 0.72 0.17 10.53
N ILE A 51 0.27 -0.05 9.29
CA ILE A 51 1.12 -0.33 8.13
C ILE A 51 1.64 0.96 7.51
N PHE A 52 0.78 1.97 7.46
CA PHE A 52 1.11 3.32 7.01
C PHE A 52 0.89 4.35 8.10
N GLU A 53 1.60 5.47 7.98
CA GLU A 53 1.39 6.70 8.74
C GLU A 53 1.33 7.91 7.80
N VAL A 54 0.87 9.05 8.31
CA VAL A 54 0.90 10.31 7.55
C VAL A 54 2.32 10.83 7.56
N ASP A 55 2.84 11.20 6.39
CA ASP A 55 4.19 11.75 6.24
C ASP A 55 4.09 13.28 6.16
N GLY A 56 4.18 13.92 7.34
CA GLY A 56 4.07 15.37 7.51
C GLY A 56 2.69 15.86 7.96
N ASN A 57 2.50 17.18 7.97
CA ASN A 57 1.25 17.84 8.34
C ASN A 57 0.75 18.71 7.18
N PRO A 58 0.14 18.13 6.13
CA PRO A 58 -0.22 18.87 4.94
C PRO A 58 -1.27 19.93 5.27
N LYS A 59 -0.95 21.20 5.00
CA LYS A 59 -1.92 22.31 5.08
C LYS A 59 -2.87 22.24 3.88
N GLY A 60 -4.03 22.91 3.98
CA GLY A 60 -5.05 22.89 2.93
C GLY A 60 -4.46 23.23 1.55
N GLY A 61 -4.56 22.29 0.60
CA GLY A 61 -4.03 22.42 -0.76
C GLY A 61 -2.69 21.70 -1.02
N GLU A 62 -1.98 21.26 0.03
CA GLU A 62 -0.71 20.55 -0.13
C GLU A 62 -0.91 19.05 -0.47
N GLU A 63 0.07 18.49 -1.19
CA GLU A 63 0.08 17.08 -1.54
C GLU A 63 0.18 16.21 -0.28
N LYS A 64 -0.78 15.29 -0.09
CA LYS A 64 -0.78 14.35 1.03
C LYS A 64 0.17 13.20 0.74
N PHE A 65 1.01 12.88 1.73
CA PHE A 65 1.92 11.76 1.67
C PHE A 65 1.66 10.76 2.81
N TRP A 66 1.94 9.50 2.51
CA TRP A 66 1.90 8.40 3.47
C TRP A 66 3.19 7.59 3.37
N ARG A 67 3.69 7.16 4.53
CA ARG A 67 4.92 6.39 4.64
C ARG A 67 4.65 5.04 5.28
N LEU A 68 5.37 4.01 4.83
CA LEU A 68 5.39 2.72 5.51
C LEU A 68 6.05 2.86 6.88
N THR A 69 5.37 2.37 7.90
CA THR A 69 5.98 2.17 9.23
C THR A 69 7.00 1.03 9.16
N GLU A 70 7.78 0.79 10.23
CA GLU A 70 8.67 -0.38 10.30
C GLU A 70 7.91 -1.70 10.13
N LYS A 71 6.70 -1.79 10.72
CA LYS A 71 5.78 -2.91 10.51
C LYS A 71 5.40 -3.06 9.03
N GLY A 72 5.05 -1.95 8.38
CA GLY A 72 4.68 -1.93 6.97
C GLY A 72 5.83 -2.34 6.05
N LYS A 73 7.06 -1.87 6.31
CA LYS A 73 8.27 -2.28 5.58
C LYS A 73 8.53 -3.78 5.70
N LYS A 74 8.37 -4.34 6.91
CA LYS A 74 8.53 -5.78 7.15
C LYS A 74 7.51 -6.60 6.35
N ILE A 75 6.24 -6.21 6.38
CA ILE A 75 5.18 -6.84 5.59
C ILE A 75 5.49 -6.75 4.09
N ALA A 76 5.91 -5.58 3.61
CA ALA A 76 6.24 -5.38 2.19
C ALA A 76 7.37 -6.29 1.72
N LYS A 77 8.40 -6.48 2.56
CA LYS A 77 9.50 -7.43 2.29
C LYS A 77 8.99 -8.87 2.19
N TYR A 78 8.16 -9.32 3.13
CA TYR A 78 7.58 -10.66 3.08
C TYR A 78 6.71 -10.88 1.82
N LEU A 79 5.92 -9.89 1.43
CA LEU A 79 5.14 -9.97 0.19
C LEU A 79 6.01 -10.13 -1.05
N LEU A 80 7.17 -9.44 -1.09
CA LEU A 80 8.12 -9.54 -2.19
C LEU A 80 8.81 -10.91 -2.22
N GLU A 81 9.21 -11.41 -1.05
CA GLU A 81 9.88 -12.71 -0.91
C GLU A 81 8.95 -13.87 -1.29
N ILE A 82 7.71 -13.87 -0.80
CA ILE A 82 6.69 -14.86 -1.18
C ILE A 82 6.47 -14.85 -2.70
N ARG A 83 6.39 -13.66 -3.32
CA ARG A 83 6.24 -13.55 -4.78
C ARG A 83 7.42 -14.20 -5.50
N ARG A 84 8.65 -13.98 -5.02
CA ARG A 84 9.86 -14.54 -5.61
C ARG A 84 9.86 -16.07 -5.55
N ILE A 85 9.54 -16.64 -4.39
CA ILE A 85 9.44 -18.09 -4.22
C ILE A 85 8.43 -18.70 -5.22
N LEU A 86 7.24 -18.10 -5.31
CA LEU A 86 6.19 -18.57 -6.23
C LEU A 86 6.55 -18.39 -7.72
N ASP A 87 7.39 -17.41 -8.06
CA ASP A 87 7.87 -17.21 -9.43
C ASP A 87 9.02 -18.18 -9.77
N GLU A 88 9.83 -18.59 -8.79
CA GLU A 88 10.90 -19.60 -8.93
C GLU A 88 10.32 -21.02 -9.08
N GLU A 89 9.25 -21.37 -8.37
CA GLU A 89 8.54 -22.67 -8.52
C GLU A 89 7.93 -22.90 -9.91
N LYS A 90 7.76 -21.83 -10.71
CA LYS A 90 7.19 -21.90 -12.06
C LYS A 90 8.23 -22.07 -13.17
N ARG A 91 9.52 -22.06 -12.81
CA ARG A 91 10.64 -22.30 -13.73
C ARG A 91 11.12 -23.74 -13.65
#